data_AF-A0ABD0LFR0-F1
#
_entry.id   AF-A0ABD0LFR0-F1
#
_cell.length_a   1.000
_cell.length_b   1.000
_cell.length_c   1.000
_cell.angle_alpha   90.00
_cell.angle_beta   90.00
_cell.angle_gamma   90.00
#
_symmetry.space_group_name_H-M   'P 1'
#
loop_
_entity.id
_entity.type
_entity.pdbx_description
1 polymer ?
#
loop_
_entity_poly.entity_id
_entity_poly.type
_entity_poly.pdbx_seq_one_letter_code
_entity_poly.pdbx_strand_id
1 'polypeptide(L)'
;CNCHPVGALGKMCNQTTGQCPCKDGVTGLTCNRCAPGYQQSKSPIAPCIKIPKPPTERRNTTNRPSRTDTDNCKKCKKRVRRLKFKKFCKRDYAIQAQVLSRETVDDWIKFTINVISSHPRGTADRGRRGETYLWVPREDLKCKCPKIRLGRRYLVVARHRKGNTRTGYVVDRKSKVVRWKDKWNRRLRRYVKRERRGLCRG
;
A
#
# COMPACT_ATOMS: atom_id res chain seq x y z
N CYS A 1 -19.50 36.90 -20.61
CA CYS A 1 -18.35 36.22 -19.99
C CYS A 1 -17.30 35.95 -21.06
N ASN A 2 -16.08 36.48 -20.95
CA ASN A 2 -15.01 36.29 -21.94
C ASN A 2 -14.17 35.03 -21.62
N CYS A 3 -14.83 33.88 -21.44
CA CYS A 3 -14.13 32.64 -21.07
C CYS A 3 -13.23 32.14 -22.22
N HIS A 4 -12.00 31.75 -21.91
CA HIS A 4 -11.01 31.33 -22.89
C HIS A 4 -11.43 30.02 -23.56
N PRO A 5 -11.51 29.95 -24.91
CA PRO A 5 -12.13 28.82 -25.62
C PRO A 5 -11.41 27.49 -25.41
N VAL A 6 -10.09 27.53 -25.18
CA VAL A 6 -9.30 26.31 -24.92
C VAL A 6 -9.19 26.03 -23.42
N GLY A 7 -9.17 27.06 -22.58
CA GLY A 7 -8.81 26.97 -21.16
C GLY A 7 -10.00 26.75 -20.23
N ALA A 8 -11.19 27.19 -20.65
CA ALA A 8 -12.44 26.97 -19.93
C ALA A 8 -13.11 25.64 -20.35
N LEU A 9 -13.95 25.12 -19.46
CA LEU A 9 -14.82 23.97 -19.71
C LEU A 9 -16.09 24.36 -20.47
N GLY A 10 -16.38 25.66 -20.59
CA GLY A 10 -17.53 26.19 -21.32
C GLY A 10 -17.51 27.71 -21.40
N LYS A 11 -18.54 28.29 -22.03
CA LYS A 11 -18.72 29.75 -22.19
C LYS A 11 -19.47 30.41 -21.04
N MET A 12 -20.05 29.62 -20.14
CA MET A 12 -20.79 30.11 -18.98
C MET A 12 -19.82 30.50 -17.86
N CYS A 13 -20.05 31.64 -17.21
CA CYS A 13 -19.34 32.04 -16.01
C CYS A 13 -20.31 32.23 -14.85
N ASN A 14 -19.78 32.21 -13.64
CA ASN A 14 -20.55 32.53 -12.44
C ASN A 14 -21.08 33.98 -12.54
N GLN A 15 -22.39 34.18 -12.38
CA GLN A 15 -23.04 35.48 -12.55
C GLN A 15 -22.67 36.49 -11.47
N THR A 16 -22.29 36.03 -10.27
CA THR A 16 -21.90 36.89 -9.14
C THR A 16 -20.41 37.24 -9.16
N THR A 17 -19.55 36.26 -9.48
CA THR A 17 -18.08 36.45 -9.41
C THR A 17 -17.41 36.67 -10.76
N GLY A 18 -18.10 36.40 -11.87
CA GLY A 18 -17.54 36.43 -13.22
C GLY A 18 -16.57 35.29 -13.53
N GLN A 19 -16.33 34.36 -12.60
CA GLN A 19 -15.36 33.27 -12.75
C GLN A 19 -15.86 32.19 -13.72
N CYS A 20 -15.05 31.89 -14.73
CA CYS A 20 -15.27 30.78 -15.65
C CYS A 20 -14.80 29.44 -15.05
N PRO A 21 -15.46 28.31 -15.37
CA PRO A 21 -15.00 26.98 -14.96
C PRO A 21 -13.77 26.58 -15.78
N CYS A 22 -12.59 26.49 -15.16
CA CYS A 22 -11.33 26.21 -15.84
C CYS A 22 -11.02 24.70 -15.95
N LYS A 23 -10.30 24.31 -17.00
CA LYS A 23 -9.72 22.96 -17.14
C LYS A 23 -8.57 22.74 -16.15
N ASP A 24 -8.20 21.47 -15.96
CA ASP A 24 -7.09 21.07 -15.09
C ASP A 24 -5.79 21.83 -15.42
N GLY A 25 -5.20 22.45 -14.41
CA GLY A 25 -3.95 23.20 -14.55
C GLY A 25 -4.09 24.60 -15.18
N VAL A 26 -5.31 25.05 -15.49
CA VAL A 26 -5.62 26.38 -16.01
C VAL A 26 -6.19 27.26 -14.89
N THR A 27 -5.88 28.55 -14.90
CA THR A 27 -6.33 29.52 -13.88
C THR A 27 -6.61 30.91 -14.50
N GLY A 28 -7.07 31.85 -13.67
CA GLY A 28 -7.52 33.18 -14.05
C GLY A 28 -9.04 33.29 -14.15
N LEU A 29 -9.57 34.51 -14.06
CA LEU A 29 -11.01 34.79 -14.09
C LEU A 29 -11.68 34.21 -15.34
N THR A 30 -10.98 34.27 -16.47
CA THR A 30 -11.39 33.79 -17.78
C THR A 30 -10.67 32.51 -18.22
N CYS A 31 -9.88 31.86 -17.36
CA CYS A 31 -9.09 30.67 -17.68
C CYS A 31 -8.05 30.87 -18.81
N ASN A 32 -7.39 32.02 -18.83
CA ASN A 32 -6.46 32.44 -19.89
C ASN A 32 -4.98 32.13 -19.62
N ARG A 33 -4.63 31.53 -18.48
CA ARG A 33 -3.22 31.21 -18.13
C ARG A 33 -3.08 29.89 -17.38
N CYS A 34 -1.89 29.28 -17.42
CA CYS A 34 -1.60 28.09 -16.62
C CYS A 34 -1.41 28.44 -15.14
N ALA A 35 -1.85 27.54 -14.27
CA ALA A 35 -1.61 27.64 -12.83
C ALA A 35 -0.10 27.51 -12.52
N PRO A 36 0.37 28.03 -11.37
CA PRO A 36 1.76 27.85 -10.94
C PRO A 36 2.18 26.37 -10.96
N GLY A 37 3.33 26.08 -11.57
CA GLY A 37 3.81 24.71 -11.76
C GLY A 37 3.25 23.98 -12.99
N TYR A 38 2.52 24.67 -13.87
CA TYR A 38 2.05 24.17 -15.15
C TYR A 38 2.59 25.03 -16.31
N GLN A 39 2.78 24.41 -17.47
CA GLN A 39 3.21 25.04 -18.72
C GLN A 39 2.21 24.75 -19.83
N GLN A 40 2.15 25.62 -20.83
CA GLN A 40 1.29 25.43 -21.99
C GLN A 40 1.71 24.20 -22.80
N SER A 41 0.72 23.48 -23.30
CA SER A 41 0.90 22.30 -24.15
C SER A 41 0.19 22.50 -25.49
N LYS A 42 0.51 21.69 -26.49
CA LYS A 42 -0.16 21.71 -27.80
C LYS A 42 -1.51 20.99 -27.81
N SER A 43 -1.98 20.47 -26.66
CA SER A 43 -3.23 19.72 -26.59
C SER A 43 -4.43 20.64 -26.33
N PRO A 44 -5.50 20.58 -27.15
CA PRO A 44 -6.75 21.30 -26.87
C PRO A 44 -7.53 20.69 -25.68
N ILE A 45 -7.25 19.42 -25.34
CA ILE A 45 -7.87 18.72 -24.22
C ILE A 45 -7.18 19.12 -22.90
N ALA A 46 -5.84 19.15 -22.90
CA ALA A 46 -5.02 19.49 -21.74
C ALA A 46 -4.06 20.66 -22.08
N PRO A 47 -4.57 21.90 -22.17
CA PRO A 47 -3.76 23.04 -22.59
C PRO A 47 -2.65 23.41 -21.60
N CYS A 48 -2.76 23.00 -20.33
CA CYS A 48 -1.74 23.19 -19.32
C CYS A 48 -1.34 21.84 -18.73
N ILE A 49 -0.05 21.49 -18.80
CA ILE A 49 0.50 20.27 -18.22
C ILE A 49 1.48 20.63 -17.10
N LYS A 50 1.61 19.76 -16.09
CA LYS A 50 2.57 20.00 -14.99
C LYS A 50 3.98 20.12 -15.54
N ILE A 51 4.69 21.18 -15.14
CA ILE A 51 6.11 21.33 -15.40
C ILE A 51 6.81 20.15 -14.73
N PRO A 52 7.53 19.30 -15.48
CA PRO A 52 8.38 18.29 -14.89
C PRO A 52 9.38 19.03 -14.00
N LYS A 53 9.32 18.81 -12.68
CA LYS A 53 10.36 19.32 -11.79
C LYS A 53 11.70 18.81 -12.36
N PRO A 54 12.70 19.67 -12.55
CA PRO A 54 14.00 19.21 -12.99
C PRO A 54 14.42 18.05 -12.08
N PRO A 55 14.99 16.98 -12.62
CA PRO A 55 15.60 15.97 -11.78
C PRO A 55 16.72 16.66 -11.03
N THR A 56 16.48 17.11 -9.80
CA THR A 56 17.55 17.33 -8.82
C THR A 56 18.31 16.01 -8.75
N GLU A 57 19.43 15.99 -9.46
CA GLU A 57 20.42 14.94 -9.62
C GLU A 57 19.90 13.51 -9.82
N ARG A 58 19.82 13.11 -11.09
CA ARG A 58 20.19 11.74 -11.43
C ARG A 58 21.71 11.63 -11.39
N ARG A 59 22.29 11.12 -10.31
CA ARG A 59 23.59 10.42 -10.40
C ARG A 59 23.39 9.15 -11.22
N ASN A 60 23.82 9.20 -12.48
CA ASN A 60 24.11 8.03 -13.28
C ASN A 60 25.62 7.80 -13.27
N THR A 61 26.07 6.83 -12.49
CA THR A 61 27.22 5.97 -12.81
C THR A 61 27.28 4.89 -11.74
N THR A 62 27.36 3.65 -12.20
CA THR A 62 27.83 2.36 -11.65
C THR A 62 28.32 2.17 -10.20
N ASN A 63 28.33 3.15 -9.31
CA ASN A 63 28.50 2.97 -7.87
C ASN A 63 27.23 3.40 -7.14
N ARG A 64 26.49 2.38 -6.70
CA ARG A 64 25.50 2.41 -5.62
C ARG A 64 25.99 3.37 -4.52
N PRO A 65 25.32 4.51 -4.26
CA PRO A 65 25.75 5.39 -3.19
C PRO A 65 25.63 4.62 -1.88
N SER A 66 26.77 4.46 -1.22
CA SER A 66 26.89 4.06 0.16
C SER A 66 25.89 4.87 0.96
N ARG A 67 24.90 4.15 1.53
CA ARG A 67 23.98 4.66 2.53
C ARG A 67 24.79 5.01 3.77
N THR A 68 25.34 6.20 3.82
CA THR A 68 25.85 6.79 5.06
C THR A 68 24.89 7.89 5.45
N ASP A 69 23.75 7.43 5.94
CA ASP A 69 22.92 8.12 6.93
C ASP A 69 22.08 7.01 7.58
N THR A 70 22.68 6.33 8.55
CA THR A 70 22.01 5.60 9.66
C THR A 70 20.74 4.78 9.36
N ASP A 71 20.57 4.22 8.16
CA ASP A 71 19.33 3.54 7.79
C ASP A 71 19.42 2.04 8.12
N ASN A 72 19.33 1.73 9.42
CA ASN A 72 19.34 0.38 10.00
C ASN A 72 18.11 -0.48 9.58
N CYS A 73 17.35 0.01 8.59
CA CYS A 73 16.40 -0.76 7.84
C CYS A 73 17.11 -1.76 6.90
N LYS A 74 17.61 -2.87 7.48
CA LYS A 74 18.07 -4.08 6.73
C LYS A 74 17.07 -4.38 5.62
N LYS A 75 17.55 -4.66 4.39
CA LYS A 75 16.77 -4.85 3.14
C LYS A 75 15.39 -5.48 3.40
N CYS A 76 14.37 -4.65 3.68
CA CYS A 76 13.00 -5.13 3.70
C CYS A 76 12.74 -5.65 2.29
N LYS A 77 12.39 -6.93 2.15
CA LYS A 77 12.12 -7.54 0.83
C LYS A 77 11.04 -6.68 0.20
N LYS A 78 11.41 -5.86 -0.81
CA LYS A 78 10.61 -4.89 -1.58
C LYS A 78 9.11 -5.21 -1.47
N ARG A 79 8.25 -4.23 -1.14
CA ARG A 79 6.76 -4.35 -1.01
C ARG A 79 6.28 -5.62 -1.69
N VAL A 80 5.95 -6.66 -0.91
CA VAL A 80 5.61 -7.97 -1.45
C VAL A 80 4.34 -7.82 -2.28
N ARG A 81 4.49 -7.58 -3.59
CA ARG A 81 3.35 -7.41 -4.50
C ARG A 81 2.70 -8.76 -4.82
N ARG A 82 3.46 -9.86 -4.66
CA ARG A 82 3.05 -11.21 -5.08
C ARG A 82 3.60 -12.26 -4.13
N LEU A 83 2.70 -13.01 -3.48
CA LEU A 83 3.03 -14.27 -2.80
C LEU A 83 3.11 -15.40 -3.83
N LYS A 84 4.23 -16.13 -3.90
CA LYS A 84 4.39 -17.36 -4.70
C LYS A 84 4.01 -18.59 -3.86
N PHE A 85 3.60 -19.69 -4.48
CA PHE A 85 3.20 -20.92 -3.78
C PHE A 85 4.31 -21.47 -2.86
N LYS A 86 5.56 -21.56 -3.36
CA LYS A 86 6.73 -21.95 -2.54
C LYS A 86 6.94 -21.05 -1.30
N LYS A 87 6.49 -19.79 -1.33
CA LYS A 87 6.57 -18.88 -0.17
C LYS A 87 5.40 -19.06 0.79
N PHE A 88 4.23 -19.43 0.28
CA PHE A 88 3.07 -19.85 1.07
C PHE A 88 3.42 -21.10 1.89
N CYS A 89 4.00 -22.13 1.25
CA CYS A 89 4.42 -23.38 1.89
C CYS A 89 5.52 -23.27 2.97
N LYS A 90 6.16 -22.12 3.20
CA LYS A 90 7.25 -21.98 4.21
C LYS A 90 6.78 -21.31 5.51
N ARG A 91 5.46 -21.25 5.72
CA ARG A 91 4.80 -20.45 6.75
C ARG A 91 3.80 -21.30 7.52
N ASP A 92 3.45 -20.85 8.71
CA ASP A 92 2.68 -21.67 9.65
C ASP A 92 1.20 -21.31 9.59
N TYR A 93 0.87 -20.09 9.13
CA TYR A 93 -0.50 -19.70 8.89
C TYR A 93 -0.62 -18.68 7.76
N ALA A 94 -1.81 -18.66 7.15
CA ALA A 94 -2.27 -17.60 6.26
C ALA A 94 -3.68 -17.15 6.67
N ILE A 95 -3.83 -15.87 7.00
CA ILE A 95 -5.12 -15.28 7.38
C ILE A 95 -5.52 -14.16 6.41
N GLN A 96 -6.82 -14.05 6.18
CA GLN A 96 -7.46 -12.86 5.63
C GLN A 96 -7.99 -12.05 6.80
N ALA A 97 -7.46 -10.84 6.99
CA ALA A 97 -7.85 -9.97 8.09
C ALA A 97 -8.19 -8.56 7.60
N GLN A 98 -9.21 -7.95 8.19
CA GLN A 98 -9.54 -6.54 8.05
C GLN A 98 -8.95 -5.76 9.22
N VAL A 99 -8.33 -4.62 8.94
CA VAL A 99 -7.73 -3.78 9.98
C VAL A 99 -8.75 -2.75 10.44
N LEU A 100 -9.03 -2.74 11.74
CA LEU A 100 -10.05 -1.89 12.36
C LEU A 100 -9.40 -0.65 12.98
N SER A 101 -8.60 -0.82 14.03
CA SER A 101 -7.94 0.27 14.75
C SER A 101 -6.43 0.04 14.89
N ARG A 102 -5.72 1.06 15.41
CA ARG A 102 -4.30 0.98 15.73
C ARG A 102 -4.03 1.67 17.07
N GLU A 103 -3.18 1.06 17.88
CA GLU A 103 -2.71 1.55 19.17
C GLU A 103 -1.19 1.40 19.22
N THR A 104 -0.51 2.29 19.93
CA THR A 104 0.94 2.18 20.19
C THR A 104 1.11 1.65 21.60
N VAL A 105 1.87 0.57 21.75
CA VAL A 105 2.17 -0.10 23.03
C VAL A 105 3.67 -0.34 23.06
N ASP A 106 4.40 0.49 23.81
CA ASP A 106 5.86 0.49 23.88
C ASP A 106 6.51 0.58 22.47
N ASP A 107 7.37 -0.39 22.16
CA ASP A 107 8.03 -0.57 20.86
C ASP A 107 7.17 -1.31 19.83
N TRP A 108 5.89 -1.52 20.11
CA TRP A 108 4.96 -2.23 19.25
C TRP A 108 3.80 -1.36 18.83
N ILE A 109 3.30 -1.64 17.63
CA ILE A 109 1.99 -1.17 17.18
C ILE A 109 1.05 -2.36 17.21
N LYS A 110 -0.01 -2.22 18.00
CA LYS A 110 -1.11 -3.17 18.12
C LYS A 110 -2.22 -2.75 17.16
N PHE A 111 -2.58 -3.60 16.22
CA PHE A 111 -3.75 -3.39 15.39
C PHE A 111 -4.87 -4.30 15.85
N THR A 112 -6.06 -3.74 16.08
CA THR A 112 -7.27 -4.55 16.19
C THR A 112 -7.68 -4.98 14.78
N ILE A 113 -7.82 -6.29 14.59
CA ILE A 113 -8.13 -6.89 13.30
C ILE A 113 -9.33 -7.84 13.43
N ASN A 114 -10.14 -7.91 12.38
CA ASN A 114 -11.17 -8.94 12.23
C ASN A 114 -10.67 -10.03 11.27
N VAL A 115 -10.50 -11.26 11.76
CA VAL A 115 -10.08 -12.43 10.98
C VAL A 115 -11.30 -13.01 10.27
N ILE A 116 -11.33 -12.85 8.95
CA ILE A 116 -12.40 -13.33 8.07
C ILE A 116 -12.19 -14.81 7.73
N SER A 117 -10.94 -15.20 7.44
CA SER A 117 -10.59 -16.60 7.19
C SER A 117 -9.18 -16.91 7.63
N SER A 118 -8.97 -18.14 8.11
CA SER A 118 -7.68 -18.63 8.57
C SER A 118 -7.35 -19.98 7.92
N HIS A 119 -6.08 -20.16 7.58
CA HIS A 119 -5.53 -21.38 7.02
C HIS A 119 -4.23 -21.71 7.77
N PRO A 120 -4.33 -22.39 8.92
CA PRO A 120 -3.17 -22.89 9.64
C PRO A 120 -2.52 -24.06 8.87
N ARG A 121 -1.22 -24.25 9.09
CA ARG A 121 -0.43 -25.34 8.53
C ARG A 121 0.23 -26.13 9.66
N GLY A 122 0.14 -27.45 9.60
CA GLY A 122 0.66 -28.35 10.64
C GLY A 122 -0.18 -28.31 11.91
N THR A 123 0.47 -28.37 13.07
CA THR A 123 -0.14 -28.30 14.41
C THR A 123 -0.38 -26.87 14.91
N ALA A 124 -0.21 -25.86 14.04
CA ALA A 124 -0.52 -24.48 14.39
C ALA A 124 -2.01 -24.38 14.76
N ASP A 125 -2.29 -23.75 15.90
CA ASP A 125 -3.64 -23.59 16.42
C ASP A 125 -4.56 -23.02 15.33
N ARG A 126 -5.78 -23.57 15.24
CA ARG A 126 -6.80 -23.12 14.28
C ARG A 126 -7.29 -21.76 14.75
N GLY A 127 -6.53 -20.72 14.43
CA GLY A 127 -6.81 -19.35 14.85
C GLY A 127 -8.27 -18.99 14.64
N ARG A 128 -8.91 -18.54 15.72
CA ARG A 128 -10.34 -18.22 15.78
C ARG A 128 -10.66 -17.09 14.79
N ARG A 129 -11.76 -17.24 14.06
CA ARG A 129 -12.34 -16.13 13.29
C ARG A 129 -12.89 -15.09 14.27
N GLY A 130 -12.99 -13.85 13.82
CA GLY A 130 -13.46 -12.73 14.64
C GLY A 130 -12.34 -11.78 15.05
N GLU A 131 -12.64 -10.94 16.04
CA GLU A 131 -11.75 -9.87 16.47
C GLU A 131 -10.59 -10.37 17.31
N THR A 132 -9.40 -9.85 17.00
CA THR A 132 -8.16 -10.18 17.68
C THR A 132 -7.09 -9.13 17.36
N TYR A 133 -5.84 -9.39 17.74
CA TYR A 133 -4.75 -8.43 17.63
C TYR A 133 -3.70 -8.87 16.61
N LEU A 134 -3.12 -7.87 15.95
CA LEU A 134 -1.97 -8.01 15.07
C LEU A 134 -0.86 -7.07 15.55
N TRP A 135 0.21 -7.65 16.05
CA TRP A 135 1.37 -6.96 16.61
C TRP A 135 2.46 -6.77 15.56
N VAL A 136 2.94 -5.54 15.43
CA VAL A 136 4.01 -5.18 14.50
C VAL A 136 5.04 -4.31 15.23
N PRO A 137 6.35 -4.61 15.17
CA PRO A 137 7.36 -3.74 15.75
C PRO A 137 7.28 -2.32 15.16
N ARG A 138 7.41 -1.30 16.01
CA ARG A 138 7.36 0.11 15.58
C ARG A 138 8.45 0.44 14.57
N GLU A 139 9.64 -0.13 14.74
CA GLU A 139 10.77 -0.01 13.81
C GLU A 139 10.44 -0.55 12.40
N ASP A 140 9.69 -1.64 12.32
CA ASP A 140 9.28 -2.26 11.06
C ASP A 140 8.31 -1.35 10.29
N LEU A 141 7.46 -0.61 11.01
CA LEU A 141 6.56 0.38 10.42
C LEU A 141 7.29 1.67 10.02
N LYS A 142 8.31 2.11 10.78
CA LYS A 142 9.23 3.21 10.36
C LYS A 142 9.88 2.90 9.01
N CYS A 143 10.27 1.63 8.82
CA CYS A 143 10.74 1.06 7.56
C CYS A 143 9.71 0.95 6.42
N LYS A 144 8.45 1.38 6.62
CA LYS A 144 7.31 1.19 5.70
C LYS A 144 7.03 -0.30 5.36
N CYS A 145 7.30 -1.20 6.32
CA CYS A 145 7.30 -2.65 6.12
C CYS A 145 6.76 -3.43 7.33
N PRO A 146 5.47 -3.81 7.36
CA PRO A 146 4.47 -3.77 6.29
C PRO A 146 3.71 -2.43 6.17
N LYS A 147 3.25 -2.11 4.95
CA LYS A 147 2.35 -0.96 4.72
C LYS A 147 0.89 -1.33 5.03
N ILE A 148 0.51 -1.18 6.28
CA ILE A 148 -0.85 -1.42 6.79
C ILE A 148 -1.64 -0.10 6.80
N ARG A 149 -2.93 -0.17 6.49
CA ARG A 149 -3.87 0.95 6.52
C ARG A 149 -5.17 0.47 7.15
N LEU A 150 -5.79 1.30 7.97
CA LEU A 150 -7.10 1.04 8.57
C LEU A 150 -8.18 0.88 7.49
N GLY A 151 -9.25 0.16 7.82
CA GLY A 151 -10.38 -0.14 6.93
C GLY A 151 -10.05 -1.08 5.76
N ARG A 152 -8.79 -1.52 5.61
CA ARG A 152 -8.37 -2.36 4.48
C ARG A 152 -8.20 -3.82 4.89
N ARG A 153 -8.49 -4.69 3.93
CA ARG A 153 -8.27 -6.14 4.04
C ARG A 153 -6.87 -6.53 3.55
N TYR A 154 -6.26 -7.48 4.24
CA TYR A 154 -4.91 -7.97 3.96
C TYR A 154 -4.86 -9.50 4.03
N LEU A 155 -4.05 -10.09 3.15
CA LEU A 155 -3.54 -11.44 3.30
C LEU A 155 -2.26 -11.36 4.12
N VAL A 156 -2.28 -11.96 5.31
CA VAL A 156 -1.13 -12.07 6.21
C VAL A 156 -0.64 -13.51 6.19
N VAL A 157 0.62 -13.72 5.83
CA VAL A 157 1.27 -15.03 5.83
C VAL A 157 2.55 -14.97 6.66
N ALA A 158 2.55 -15.65 7.79
CA ALA A 158 3.58 -15.51 8.81
C ALA A 158 3.85 -16.85 9.50
N ARG A 159 4.88 -16.85 10.36
CA ARG A 159 5.22 -18.00 11.19
C ARG A 159 4.66 -17.77 12.59
N HIS A 160 4.27 -18.84 13.26
CA HIS A 160 3.92 -18.78 14.66
C HIS A 160 5.20 -18.51 15.47
N ARG A 161 5.18 -17.55 16.39
CA ARG A 161 6.27 -17.39 17.36
C ARG A 161 5.90 -18.20 18.60
N LYS A 162 6.54 -19.37 18.78
CA LYS A 162 6.47 -20.14 20.04
C LYS A 162 7.09 -19.29 21.16
N GLY A 163 6.45 -19.22 22.33
CA GLY A 163 6.93 -18.45 23.49
C GLY A 163 6.54 -16.96 23.53
N ASN A 164 5.60 -16.51 22.70
CA ASN A 164 5.10 -15.14 22.78
C ASN A 164 3.94 -15.06 23.79
N THR A 165 4.08 -14.20 24.81
CA THR A 165 3.04 -13.93 25.82
C THR A 165 1.90 -13.06 25.28
N ARG A 166 2.09 -12.38 24.13
CA ARG A 166 1.05 -11.51 23.56
C ARG A 166 -0.01 -12.32 22.82
N THR A 167 -1.26 -12.09 23.17
CA THR A 167 -2.43 -12.67 22.49
C THR A 167 -2.56 -12.13 21.05
N GLY A 168 -2.81 -13.02 20.09
CA GLY A 168 -2.99 -12.68 18.68
C GLY A 168 -1.79 -12.98 17.78
N TYR A 169 -1.72 -12.30 16.64
CA TYR A 169 -0.76 -12.56 15.57
C TYR A 169 0.43 -11.60 15.63
N VAL A 170 1.63 -12.08 15.29
CA VAL A 170 2.82 -11.23 15.18
C VAL A 170 3.28 -11.16 13.73
N VAL A 171 3.56 -9.95 13.25
CA VAL A 171 4.05 -9.70 11.90
C VAL A 171 5.31 -8.84 11.97
N ASP A 172 6.37 -9.36 11.37
CA ASP A 172 7.70 -8.74 11.33
C ASP A 172 8.22 -8.62 9.88
N ARG A 173 9.47 -8.13 9.71
CA ARG A 173 10.15 -8.08 8.39
C ARG A 173 10.19 -9.41 7.65
N LYS A 174 10.12 -10.54 8.35
CA LYS A 174 10.10 -11.89 7.73
C LYS A 174 8.71 -12.19 7.19
N SER A 175 7.66 -11.64 7.77
CA SER A 175 6.25 -11.86 7.42
C SER A 175 5.86 -11.33 6.03
N LYS A 176 4.73 -11.79 5.49
CA LYS A 176 4.22 -11.39 4.18
C LYS A 176 2.81 -10.83 4.33
N VAL A 177 2.72 -9.51 4.30
CA VAL A 177 1.44 -8.78 4.34
C VAL A 177 1.18 -8.18 2.97
N VAL A 178 0.13 -8.64 2.32
CA VAL A 178 -0.25 -8.21 0.97
C VAL A 178 -1.67 -7.66 1.02
N ARG A 179 -1.91 -6.51 0.39
CA ARG A 179 -3.27 -5.96 0.28
C ARG A 179 -4.17 -7.00 -0.40
N TRP A 180 -5.32 -7.28 0.22
CA TRP A 180 -6.32 -8.16 -0.33
C TRP A 180 -6.88 -7.59 -1.64
N LYS A 181 -7.20 -8.49 -2.57
CA LYS A 181 -7.81 -8.26 -3.88
C LYS A 181 -8.61 -9.53 -4.20
N ASP A 182 -9.69 -9.46 -4.96
CA ASP A 182 -10.59 -10.61 -5.18
C ASP A 182 -9.88 -11.81 -5.81
N LYS A 183 -8.86 -11.54 -6.64
CA LYS A 183 -7.98 -12.59 -7.19
C LYS A 183 -7.26 -13.44 -6.14
N TRP A 184 -7.12 -12.96 -4.90
CA TRP A 184 -6.56 -13.74 -3.79
C TRP A 184 -7.50 -14.84 -3.30
N ASN A 185 -8.82 -14.70 -3.42
CA ASN A 185 -9.78 -15.77 -3.09
C ASN A 185 -9.47 -17.05 -3.86
N ARG A 186 -9.51 -16.96 -5.20
CA ARG A 186 -9.24 -18.12 -6.08
C ARG A 186 -7.81 -18.64 -5.92
N ARG A 187 -6.84 -17.76 -5.67
CA ARG A 187 -5.43 -18.13 -5.55
C ARG A 187 -5.11 -18.84 -4.24
N LEU A 188 -5.64 -18.35 -3.12
CA LEU A 188 -5.43 -18.93 -1.81
C LEU A 188 -6.11 -20.31 -1.73
N ARG A 189 -7.35 -20.44 -2.21
CA ARG A 189 -8.03 -21.74 -2.32
C ARG A 189 -7.20 -22.76 -3.11
N ARG A 190 -6.63 -22.35 -4.26
CA ARG A 190 -5.72 -23.22 -5.04
C ARG A 190 -4.45 -23.59 -4.27
N TYR A 191 -3.87 -22.66 -3.51
CA TYR A 191 -2.66 -22.93 -2.72
C TYR A 191 -2.95 -23.93 -1.60
N VAL A 192 -4.02 -23.72 -0.85
CA VAL A 192 -4.49 -24.64 0.20
C VAL A 192 -4.80 -26.03 -0.38
N LYS A 193 -5.51 -26.11 -1.52
CA LYS A 193 -5.80 -27.39 -2.19
C LYS A 193 -4.52 -28.13 -2.60
N ARG A 194 -3.53 -27.41 -3.15
CA ARG A 194 -2.23 -27.99 -3.54
C ARG A 194 -1.43 -28.45 -2.33
N GLU A 195 -1.43 -27.69 -1.25
CA GLU A 195 -0.78 -28.03 0.00
C GLU A 195 -1.38 -29.30 0.62
N ARG A 196 -2.72 -29.40 0.69
CA ARG A 196 -3.42 -30.62 1.15
C ARG A 196 -3.08 -31.87 0.34
N ARG A 197 -2.67 -31.70 -0.92
CA ARG A 197 -2.18 -32.78 -1.80
C ARG A 197 -0.67 -33.06 -1.63
N GLY A 198 -0.04 -32.55 -0.57
CA GLY A 198 1.39 -32.77 -0.31
C GLY A 198 2.35 -32.00 -1.23
N LEU A 199 1.88 -31.06 -2.05
CA LEU A 199 2.73 -30.39 -3.05
C LEU A 199 3.65 -29.31 -2.47
N CYS A 200 3.68 -29.12 -1.16
CA CYS A 200 4.65 -28.26 -0.50
C CYS A 200 5.99 -29.00 -0.35
N ARG A 201 6.82 -28.97 -1.41
CA ARG A 201 8.21 -29.47 -1.37
C ARG A 201 9.08 -28.57 -0.46
N GLY A 202 9.95 -29.18 0.36
CA GLY A 202 10.88 -28.53 1.31
C GLY A 202 11.66 -27.33 0.74
#